data_AF-A0A349ENL3-F1
#
_entry.id   AF-A0A349ENL3-F1
#
_cell.length_a   1.000
_cell.length_b   1.000
_cell.length_c   1.000
_cell.angle_alpha   90.00
_cell.angle_beta   90.00
_cell.angle_gamma   90.00
#
_symmetry.space_group_name_H-M   'P 1'
#
loop_
_entity.id
_entity.type
_entity.pdbx_description
1 polymer ?
#
loop_
_entity_poly.entity_id
_entity_poly.type
_entity_poly.pdbx_seq_one_letter_code
_entity_poly.pdbx_strand_id
1 'polypeptide(L)'
;MFSRQGAKVAKECTALGLNLDPRISFASFASFARDAFDSGSIMETTKLKIPAEWRRAAEEILSHGGPVMVIGAPGSGKTTFCQYLTANFCRQGKKVAWIDGDPGQPFVGPPAVLSLSVYTAAEELLTRKGAMSTTFIGNTSPVGHLLEMIAGLQKLAVRAAAYEPDLLIVNTCGLVHGGAARELGFHEIDMIGPKYIVALQKGSEVEHLLSPHSHRAGLLMLRMPVAPEAKLLTREARLASREFRFKEYFRGAGFQEIEIADVGIHGHGIGTGERLAFYDVNKLSKIVGGLVVHAELSADRLFMMMEGEYSGDELFTAKEAYSVREVTVLKRSEMDHLLLGLNDDQNLCMGLGILREFDVRDQVLRVITPLRDLSAIRHVVFGSLRVSPAGTELGRM
;
A
#
# COMPACT_ATOMS: atom_id res chain seq x y z
N MET A 1 13.62 39.45 -1.65
CA MET A 1 12.68 39.12 -2.72
C MET A 1 12.15 37.71 -2.43
N PHE A 2 10.93 37.59 -1.91
CA PHE A 2 10.40 36.32 -1.38
C PHE A 2 10.21 35.30 -2.52
N SER A 3 10.69 34.07 -2.35
CA SER A 3 10.37 33.00 -3.29
C SER A 3 8.90 32.61 -3.12
N ARG A 4 8.15 32.57 -4.23
CA ARG A 4 6.73 32.16 -4.24
C ARG A 4 6.51 30.76 -3.65
N GLN A 5 7.56 29.95 -3.55
CA GLN A 5 7.55 28.61 -2.95
C GLN A 5 7.39 28.63 -1.42
N GLY A 6 8.07 29.54 -0.71
CA GLY A 6 8.05 29.58 0.77
C GLY A 6 6.72 30.02 1.35
N ALA A 7 6.02 30.94 0.67
CA ALA A 7 4.69 31.42 1.08
C ALA A 7 3.60 30.35 0.88
N LYS A 8 3.77 29.44 -0.08
CA LYS A 8 2.82 28.35 -0.35
C LYS A 8 2.90 27.25 0.70
N VAL A 9 4.12 26.85 1.08
CA VAL A 9 4.37 25.88 2.15
C VAL A 9 3.90 26.41 3.50
N ALA A 10 4.13 27.70 3.80
CA ALA A 10 3.62 28.33 5.02
C ALA A 10 2.08 28.28 5.10
N LYS A 11 1.37 28.53 3.99
CA LYS A 11 -0.10 28.45 3.92
C LYS A 11 -0.63 27.03 4.12
N GLU A 12 0.06 26.03 3.57
CA GLU A 12 -0.29 24.61 3.72
C GLU A 12 -0.01 24.09 5.14
N CYS A 13 1.05 24.58 5.80
CA CYS A 13 1.33 24.30 7.22
C CYS A 13 0.30 24.94 8.17
N THR A 14 -0.18 26.15 7.89
CA THR A 14 -1.23 26.80 8.69
C THR A 14 -2.58 26.07 8.57
N ALA A 15 -2.90 25.51 7.39
CA ALA A 15 -4.09 24.66 7.21
C ALA A 15 -4.02 23.33 7.99
N LEU A 16 -2.82 22.90 8.37
CA LEU A 16 -2.54 21.71 9.20
C LEU A 16 -2.30 22.06 10.69
N GLY A 17 -2.46 23.32 11.09
CA GLY A 17 -2.33 23.76 12.48
C GLY A 17 -0.88 23.93 12.99
N LEU A 18 0.09 24.03 12.08
CA LEU A 18 1.51 24.25 12.41
C LEU A 18 1.88 25.71 12.10
N ASN A 19 2.27 26.47 13.12
CA ASN A 19 2.71 27.86 12.98
C ASN A 19 4.23 27.89 12.78
N LEU A 20 4.70 28.39 11.62
CA LEU A 20 6.13 28.57 11.32
C LEU A 20 6.41 30.03 10.93
N ASP A 21 7.50 30.61 11.46
CA ASP A 21 7.96 31.95 11.11
C ASP A 21 8.48 31.98 9.66
N PRO A 22 7.92 32.82 8.77
CA PRO A 22 8.28 32.88 7.35
C PRO A 22 9.69 33.39 7.05
N ARG A 23 10.54 33.67 8.05
CA ARG A 23 11.90 34.22 7.88
C ARG A 23 13.03 33.19 7.87
N ILE A 24 12.76 31.90 8.11
CA ILE A 24 13.82 30.89 8.25
C ILE A 24 14.20 30.31 6.87
N SER A 25 15.46 30.48 6.46
CA SER A 25 16.00 29.85 5.24
C SER A 25 16.12 28.33 5.40
N PHE A 26 16.05 27.58 4.29
CA PHE A 26 16.09 26.10 4.31
C PHE A 26 17.36 25.53 4.97
N ALA A 27 18.51 26.22 4.85
CA ALA A 27 19.76 25.82 5.49
C ALA A 27 19.76 26.09 7.01
N SER A 28 19.14 27.19 7.46
CA SER A 28 18.95 27.47 8.89
C SER A 28 17.87 26.58 9.53
N PHE A 29 16.93 26.03 8.75
CA PHE A 29 15.95 25.07 9.25
C PHE A 29 16.60 23.74 9.59
N ALA A 30 17.58 23.28 8.79
CA ALA A 30 18.31 22.05 9.05
C ALA A 30 19.26 22.16 10.25
N SER A 31 19.85 23.33 10.54
CA SER A 31 20.66 23.53 11.75
C SER A 31 19.79 23.75 12.98
N PHE A 32 18.70 24.53 12.87
CA PHE A 32 17.74 24.73 13.96
C PHE A 32 17.03 23.44 14.33
N ALA A 33 16.69 22.58 13.36
CA ALA A 33 16.14 21.25 13.61
C ALA A 33 17.15 20.26 14.20
N ARG A 34 18.46 20.53 14.09
CA ARG A 34 19.53 19.71 14.68
C ARG A 34 19.78 20.14 16.13
N ASP A 35 19.93 21.45 16.37
CA ASP A 35 20.12 22.03 17.71
C ASP A 35 18.87 21.90 18.61
N ALA A 36 17.67 21.96 18.02
CA ALA A 36 16.42 21.69 18.75
C ALA A 36 16.20 20.18 19.01
N PHE A 37 16.90 19.27 18.32
CA PHE A 37 16.82 17.83 18.58
C PHE A 37 17.83 17.37 19.65
N ASP A 38 19.05 17.93 19.64
CA ASP A 38 20.04 17.72 20.73
C ASP A 38 19.56 18.26 22.08
N SER A 39 18.63 19.21 22.07
CA SER A 39 17.94 19.74 23.26
C SER A 39 16.57 19.11 23.55
N GLY A 40 16.15 18.08 22.80
CA GLY A 40 14.90 17.35 23.03
C GLY A 40 13.60 18.12 22.69
N SER A 41 13.67 19.24 21.97
CA SER A 41 12.58 20.22 21.84
C SER A 41 11.72 20.12 20.56
N ILE A 42 11.98 19.19 19.63
CA ILE A 42 11.13 19.01 18.41
C ILE A 42 9.99 18.01 18.62
N MET A 43 9.94 17.29 19.75
CA MET A 43 8.69 16.64 20.19
C MET A 43 7.66 17.62 20.77
N GLU A 44 7.98 18.93 20.89
CA GLU A 44 7.05 19.92 21.48
C GLU A 44 6.16 20.69 20.50
N THR A 45 6.34 20.61 19.18
CA THR A 45 5.48 21.37 18.24
C THR A 45 4.12 20.74 17.92
N THR A 46 3.78 19.64 18.58
CA THR A 46 2.41 19.30 19.00
C THR A 46 2.58 18.55 20.31
N LYS A 47 2.07 19.05 21.45
CA LYS A 47 2.13 18.36 22.75
C LYS A 47 1.38 17.03 22.69
N LEU A 48 1.98 16.01 22.08
CA LEU A 48 1.44 14.66 22.03
C LEU A 48 1.79 14.03 23.37
N LYS A 49 0.78 13.89 24.25
CA LYS A 49 1.00 13.33 25.57
C LYS A 49 1.13 11.82 25.45
N ILE A 50 2.37 11.34 25.38
CA ILE A 50 2.67 9.90 25.35
C ILE A 50 2.17 9.25 26.65
N PRO A 51 1.20 8.32 26.58
CA PRO A 51 0.71 7.60 27.75
C PRO A 51 1.84 6.88 28.51
N ALA A 52 1.69 6.70 29.82
CA ALA A 52 2.70 6.01 30.61
C ALA A 52 2.87 4.54 30.17
N GLU A 53 1.78 3.93 29.71
CA GLU A 53 1.71 2.58 29.17
C GLU A 53 2.56 2.43 27.91
N TRP A 54 2.57 3.45 27.04
CA TRP A 54 3.41 3.44 25.83
C TRP A 54 4.90 3.49 26.18
N ARG A 55 5.27 4.28 27.20
CA ARG A 55 6.65 4.35 27.71
C ARG A 55 7.11 3.00 28.25
N ARG A 56 6.32 2.39 29.14
CA ARG A 56 6.62 1.05 29.70
C ARG A 56 6.74 -0.01 28.62
N ALA A 57 5.84 -0.01 27.64
CA ALA A 57 5.90 -0.94 26.50
C ALA A 57 7.17 -0.72 25.67
N ALA A 58 7.54 0.53 25.40
CA ALA A 58 8.75 0.85 24.65
C ALA A 58 10.03 0.44 25.41
N GLU A 59 10.10 0.66 26.73
CA GLU A 59 11.22 0.22 27.58
C GLU A 59 11.37 -1.31 27.58
N GLU A 60 10.26 -2.03 27.73
CA GLU A 60 10.20 -3.50 27.68
C GLU A 60 10.70 -4.02 26.33
N ILE A 61 10.18 -3.48 25.24
CA ILE A 61 10.58 -3.87 23.87
C ILE A 61 12.05 -3.50 23.60
N LEU A 62 12.51 -2.33 24.05
CA LEU A 62 13.89 -1.87 23.88
C LEU A 62 14.90 -2.79 24.55
N SER A 63 14.52 -3.36 25.70
CA SER A 63 15.36 -4.27 26.48
C SER A 63 15.42 -5.67 25.86
N HIS A 64 14.35 -6.11 25.21
CA HIS A 64 14.18 -7.51 24.81
C HIS A 64 14.12 -7.76 23.30
N GLY A 65 14.08 -6.71 22.47
CA GLY A 65 14.00 -6.81 21.01
C GLY A 65 12.61 -7.22 20.48
N GLY A 66 12.47 -7.26 19.15
CA GLY A 66 11.23 -7.66 18.45
C GLY A 66 11.26 -9.09 17.89
N PRO A 67 10.38 -9.43 16.93
CA PRO A 67 9.48 -8.56 16.17
C PRO A 67 8.27 -8.01 16.94
N VAL A 68 7.79 -6.83 16.56
CA VAL A 68 6.62 -6.15 17.14
C VAL A 68 5.57 -5.93 16.06
N MET A 69 4.35 -6.37 16.31
CA MET A 69 3.19 -6.06 15.46
C MET A 69 2.25 -5.09 16.18
N VAL A 70 1.81 -4.03 15.50
CA VAL A 70 0.95 -2.99 16.08
C VAL A 70 -0.44 -3.08 15.46
N ILE A 71 -1.45 -3.39 16.28
CA ILE A 71 -2.85 -3.63 15.88
C ILE A 71 -3.76 -2.60 16.56
N GLY A 72 -4.85 -2.21 15.89
CA GLY A 72 -5.79 -1.21 16.41
C GLY A 72 -6.71 -0.67 15.34
N ALA A 73 -7.85 -0.12 15.75
CA ALA A 73 -8.81 0.50 14.85
C ALA A 73 -8.21 1.71 14.08
N PRO A 74 -8.87 2.20 13.01
CA PRO A 74 -8.42 3.40 12.32
C PRO A 74 -8.33 4.58 13.29
N GLY A 75 -7.24 5.36 13.24
CA GLY A 75 -7.05 6.50 14.14
C GLY A 75 -6.71 6.17 15.59
N SER A 76 -6.36 4.92 15.93
CA SER A 76 -5.95 4.53 17.29
C SER A 76 -4.53 4.96 17.69
N GLY A 77 -3.76 5.55 16.76
CA GLY A 77 -2.39 6.00 16.99
C GLY A 77 -1.30 4.99 16.64
N LYS A 78 -1.60 3.91 15.89
CA LYS A 78 -0.64 2.86 15.49
C LYS A 78 0.66 3.43 14.88
N THR A 79 0.51 4.24 13.84
CA THR A 79 1.63 4.89 13.16
C THR A 79 2.43 5.79 14.10
N THR A 80 1.76 6.54 14.97
CA THR A 80 2.41 7.40 15.97
C THR A 80 3.24 6.57 16.96
N PHE A 81 2.70 5.44 17.43
CA PHE A 81 3.44 4.51 18.28
C PHE A 81 4.65 3.91 17.56
N CYS A 82 4.51 3.54 16.28
CA CYS A 82 5.63 3.04 15.47
C CYS A 82 6.76 4.08 15.34
N GLN A 83 6.42 5.35 15.09
CA GLN A 83 7.40 6.46 15.06
C GLN A 83 8.07 6.64 16.42
N TYR A 84 7.28 6.64 17.50
CA TYR A 84 7.79 6.77 18.87
C TYR A 84 8.79 5.64 19.19
N LEU A 85 8.42 4.39 18.92
CA LEU A 85 9.28 3.24 19.16
C LEU A 85 10.55 3.28 18.30
N THR A 86 10.42 3.63 17.02
CA THR A 86 11.55 3.78 16.09
C THR A 86 12.55 4.81 16.61
N ALA A 87 12.06 5.99 17.03
CA ALA A 87 12.91 7.05 17.56
C ALA A 87 13.63 6.64 18.85
N ASN A 88 12.98 5.88 19.74
CA ASN A 88 13.61 5.39 20.97
C ASN A 88 14.77 4.41 20.67
N PHE A 89 14.59 3.50 19.72
CA PHE A 89 15.66 2.58 19.31
C PHE A 89 16.81 3.32 18.63
N CYS A 90 16.53 4.19 17.66
CA CYS A 90 17.57 4.91 16.92
C CYS A 90 18.41 5.81 17.84
N ARG A 91 17.81 6.43 18.87
CA ARG A 91 18.55 7.22 19.87
C ARG A 91 19.53 6.41 20.71
N GLN A 92 19.33 5.09 20.79
CA GLN A 92 20.26 4.17 21.44
C GLN A 92 21.27 3.55 20.45
N GLY A 93 21.37 4.11 19.23
CA GLY A 93 22.21 3.58 18.16
C GLY A 93 21.71 2.27 17.56
N LYS A 94 20.46 1.87 17.83
CA LYS A 94 19.87 0.63 17.32
C LYS A 94 19.14 0.84 16.00
N LYS A 95 19.24 -0.13 15.11
CA LYS A 95 18.64 -0.16 13.77
C LYS A 95 17.23 -0.72 13.82
N VAL A 96 16.29 -0.06 13.15
CA VAL A 96 14.88 -0.48 13.08
C VAL A 96 14.48 -0.74 11.64
N ALA A 97 13.98 -1.94 11.36
CA ALA A 97 13.22 -2.21 10.14
C ALA A 97 11.73 -1.98 10.42
N TRP A 98 11.08 -1.17 9.59
CA TRP A 98 9.67 -0.86 9.70
C TRP A 98 8.96 -1.28 8.40
N ILE A 99 8.05 -2.26 8.53
CA ILE A 99 7.07 -2.59 7.51
C ILE A 99 5.76 -1.83 7.76
N ASP A 100 5.36 -1.02 6.80
CA ASP A 100 4.07 -0.36 6.78
C ASP A 100 3.06 -1.17 5.97
N GLY A 101 2.19 -1.86 6.71
CA GLY A 101 1.18 -2.77 6.21
C GLY A 101 -0.21 -2.14 6.01
N ASP A 102 -0.32 -0.82 5.95
CA ASP A 102 -1.59 -0.13 5.63
C ASP A 102 -1.58 0.40 4.19
N PRO A 103 -2.20 -0.29 3.23
CA PRO A 103 -2.25 0.18 1.84
C PRO A 103 -3.19 1.37 1.66
N GLY A 104 -4.04 1.68 2.63
CA GLY A 104 -5.00 2.78 2.56
C GLY A 104 -4.46 4.08 3.13
N GLN A 105 -3.76 4.03 4.26
CA GLN A 105 -3.19 5.22 4.90
C GLN A 105 -1.72 4.98 5.28
N PRO A 106 -0.82 4.75 4.30
CA PRO A 106 0.57 4.50 4.63
C PRO A 106 1.22 5.77 5.20
N PHE A 107 2.17 5.57 6.10
CA PHE A 107 3.20 6.52 6.47
C PHE A 107 4.32 6.55 5.43
N VAL A 108 4.72 5.39 4.90
CA VAL A 108 5.82 5.24 3.94
C VAL A 108 5.34 4.67 2.59
N GLY A 109 5.82 5.23 1.49
CA GLY A 109 5.43 4.81 0.12
C GLY A 109 4.02 5.27 -0.26
N PRO A 110 3.62 5.18 -1.54
CA PRO A 110 2.28 5.60 -2.00
C PRO A 110 1.17 4.69 -1.42
N PRO A 111 -0.13 5.05 -1.55
CA PRO A 111 -1.21 4.11 -1.28
C PRO A 111 -1.18 2.91 -2.25
N ALA A 112 -1.92 1.84 -1.90
CA ALA A 112 -2.02 0.56 -2.62
C ALA A 112 -0.76 -0.31 -2.65
N VAL A 113 0.22 -0.03 -1.77
CA VAL A 113 1.39 -0.89 -1.54
C VAL A 113 1.59 -1.13 -0.05
N LEU A 114 2.33 -2.18 0.28
CA LEU A 114 3.03 -2.29 1.56
C LEU A 114 4.49 -1.88 1.34
N SER A 115 5.12 -1.32 2.37
CA SER A 115 6.48 -0.78 2.24
C SER A 115 7.39 -1.20 3.38
N LEU A 116 8.67 -1.38 3.08
CA LEU A 116 9.74 -1.61 4.05
C LEU A 116 10.71 -0.43 4.02
N SER A 117 11.07 0.08 5.21
CA SER A 117 12.15 1.03 5.39
C SER A 117 13.02 0.66 6.58
N VAL A 118 14.30 1.02 6.50
CA VAL A 118 15.25 0.85 7.60
C VAL A 118 15.68 2.22 8.09
N TYR A 119 15.62 2.39 9.41
CA TYR A 119 15.99 3.61 10.13
C TYR A 119 17.19 3.32 11.02
N THR A 120 18.18 4.20 10.95
CA THR A 120 19.40 4.14 11.78
C THR A 120 19.54 5.38 12.67
N ALA A 121 18.86 6.47 12.33
CA ALA A 121 18.86 7.72 13.07
C ALA A 121 17.43 8.27 13.20
N ALA A 122 17.12 8.92 14.32
CA ALA A 122 15.75 9.36 14.61
C ALA A 122 15.30 10.53 13.72
N GLU A 123 16.23 11.33 13.23
CA GLU A 123 16.00 12.47 12.34
C GLU A 123 15.51 12.02 10.95
N GLU A 124 15.81 10.77 10.55
CA GLU A 124 15.32 10.20 9.29
C GLU A 124 13.78 10.17 9.24
N LEU A 125 13.10 10.04 10.38
CA LEU A 125 11.63 10.09 10.49
C LEU A 125 11.06 11.45 10.03
N LEU A 126 11.81 12.54 10.19
CA LEU A 126 11.39 13.88 9.78
C LEU A 126 11.42 14.06 8.26
N THR A 127 12.35 13.39 7.60
CA THR A 127 12.53 13.49 6.14
C THR A 127 11.54 12.64 5.35
N ARG A 128 10.79 11.74 6.01
CA ARG A 128 9.92 10.74 5.37
C ARG A 128 10.60 10.09 4.17
N LYS A 129 11.79 9.53 4.40
CA LYS A 129 12.57 8.77 3.41
C LYS A 129 11.67 7.80 2.64
N GLY A 130 11.93 7.67 1.35
CA GLY A 130 11.23 6.72 0.48
C GLY A 130 11.41 5.27 0.94
N ALA A 131 10.46 4.42 0.56
CA ALA A 131 10.54 2.99 0.84
C ALA A 131 11.80 2.36 0.22
N MET A 132 12.46 1.47 0.96
CA MET A 132 13.57 0.68 0.42
C MET A 132 13.08 -0.49 -0.43
N SER A 133 11.91 -1.02 -0.13
CA SER A 133 11.25 -2.07 -0.91
C SER A 133 9.74 -1.97 -0.75
N THR A 134 8.99 -2.32 -1.79
CA THR A 134 7.52 -2.32 -1.72
C THR A 134 6.92 -3.56 -2.36
N THR A 135 5.71 -3.90 -1.96
CA THR A 135 4.91 -4.95 -2.60
C THR A 135 3.56 -4.35 -3.00
N PHE A 136 3.17 -4.55 -4.24
CA PHE A 136 1.93 -4.02 -4.77
C PHE A 136 0.72 -4.84 -4.29
N ILE A 137 -0.29 -4.15 -3.76
CA ILE A 137 -1.58 -4.74 -3.36
C ILE A 137 -2.65 -4.42 -4.40
N GLY A 138 -2.55 -3.27 -5.06
CA GLY A 138 -3.49 -2.86 -6.11
C GLY A 138 -4.85 -2.36 -5.63
N ASN A 139 -5.01 -2.21 -4.32
CA ASN A 139 -6.16 -1.54 -3.72
C ASN A 139 -5.78 -0.83 -2.41
N THR A 140 -6.54 0.22 -2.05
CA THR A 140 -6.41 0.95 -0.78
C THR A 140 -7.16 0.26 0.37
N SER A 141 -7.82 -0.87 0.10
CA SER A 141 -8.51 -1.73 1.04
C SER A 141 -7.95 -3.14 0.98
N PRO A 142 -7.67 -3.79 2.12
CA PRO A 142 -7.25 -5.19 2.14
C PRO A 142 -8.39 -6.16 1.77
N VAL A 143 -9.65 -5.78 1.97
CA VAL A 143 -10.81 -6.63 1.58
C VAL A 143 -10.79 -6.89 0.07
N GLY A 144 -10.81 -8.16 -0.31
CA GLY A 144 -10.65 -8.62 -1.70
C GLY A 144 -9.21 -8.93 -2.11
N HIS A 145 -8.22 -8.62 -1.25
CA HIS A 145 -6.79 -8.72 -1.55
C HIS A 145 -6.00 -9.35 -0.38
N LEU A 146 -6.62 -10.27 0.36
CA LEU A 146 -6.01 -10.84 1.57
C LEU A 146 -4.75 -11.66 1.25
N LEU A 147 -4.72 -12.37 0.12
CA LEU A 147 -3.57 -13.17 -0.28
C LEU A 147 -2.36 -12.28 -0.61
N GLU A 148 -2.59 -11.19 -1.33
CA GLU A 148 -1.59 -10.19 -1.67
C GLU A 148 -1.04 -9.51 -0.42
N MET A 149 -1.90 -9.21 0.56
CA MET A 149 -1.51 -8.65 1.85
C MET A 149 -0.55 -9.59 2.59
N ILE A 150 -0.92 -10.87 2.77
CA ILE A 150 -0.11 -11.84 3.50
C ILE A 150 1.20 -12.15 2.76
N ALA A 151 1.14 -12.40 1.45
CA ALA A 151 2.32 -12.68 0.63
C ALA A 151 3.28 -11.49 0.57
N GLY A 152 2.73 -10.27 0.42
CA GLY A 152 3.51 -9.04 0.42
C GLY A 152 4.19 -8.78 1.76
N LEU A 153 3.44 -8.94 2.85
CA LEU A 153 3.96 -8.77 4.21
C LEU A 153 5.10 -9.76 4.51
N GLN A 154 4.92 -11.05 4.18
CA GLN A 154 5.96 -12.07 4.35
C GLN A 154 7.22 -11.73 3.54
N LYS A 155 7.06 -11.32 2.29
CA LYS A 155 8.20 -10.99 1.42
C LYS A 155 9.00 -9.82 1.98
N LEU A 156 8.32 -8.79 2.50
CA LEU A 156 8.96 -7.67 3.16
C LEU A 156 9.62 -8.07 4.49
N ALA A 157 9.04 -8.99 5.26
CA ALA A 157 9.62 -9.50 6.51
C ALA A 157 10.92 -10.29 6.26
N VAL A 158 10.94 -11.17 5.25
CA VAL A 158 12.15 -11.89 4.83
C VAL A 158 13.23 -10.90 4.40
N ARG A 159 12.86 -9.88 3.61
CA ARG A 159 13.81 -8.85 3.16
C ARG A 159 14.29 -7.96 4.31
N ALA A 160 13.44 -7.68 5.29
CA ALA A 160 13.81 -6.93 6.49
C ALA A 160 14.92 -7.64 7.28
N ALA A 161 14.84 -8.97 7.38
CA ALA A 161 15.85 -9.76 8.09
C ALA A 161 17.26 -9.63 7.50
N ALA A 162 17.38 -9.46 6.18
CA ALA A 162 18.67 -9.26 5.50
C ALA A 162 19.40 -7.96 5.89
N TYR A 163 18.69 -7.01 6.52
CA TYR A 163 19.30 -5.78 7.04
C TYR A 163 19.79 -5.91 8.48
N GLU A 164 19.60 -7.07 9.11
CA GLU A 164 19.97 -7.35 10.50
C GLU A 164 19.53 -6.21 11.45
N PRO A 165 18.21 -5.95 11.57
CA PRO A 165 17.70 -4.93 12.45
C PRO A 165 17.67 -5.41 13.91
N ASP A 166 17.90 -4.50 14.85
CA ASP A 166 17.66 -4.74 16.28
C ASP A 166 16.17 -4.86 16.61
N LEU A 167 15.31 -4.31 15.73
CA LEU A 167 13.86 -4.33 15.86
C LEU A 167 13.19 -4.39 14.49
N LEU A 168 12.26 -5.34 14.33
CA LEU A 168 11.27 -5.33 13.27
C LEU A 168 9.94 -4.79 13.83
N ILE A 169 9.42 -3.71 13.25
CA ILE A 169 8.08 -3.17 13.50
C ILE A 169 7.19 -3.47 12.30
N VAL A 170 6.02 -4.05 12.54
CA VAL A 170 4.95 -4.25 11.56
C VAL A 170 3.75 -3.41 11.97
N ASN A 171 3.51 -2.32 11.23
CA ASN A 171 2.31 -1.50 11.36
C ASN A 171 1.18 -2.12 10.53
N THR A 172 0.07 -2.55 11.13
CA THR A 172 -1.03 -3.15 10.36
C THR A 172 -2.05 -2.11 9.93
N CYS A 173 -2.92 -2.49 8.99
CA CYS A 173 -4.05 -1.65 8.57
C CYS A 173 -5.12 -1.52 9.67
N GLY A 174 -6.00 -0.53 9.53
CA GLY A 174 -7.12 -0.34 10.47
C GLY A 174 -8.31 -1.31 10.33
N LEU A 175 -8.18 -2.42 9.58
CA LEU A 175 -9.29 -3.37 9.40
C LEU A 175 -9.44 -4.26 10.64
N VAL A 176 -10.35 -3.89 11.54
CA VAL A 176 -10.58 -4.63 12.80
C VAL A 176 -11.94 -5.32 12.88
N HIS A 177 -12.84 -5.11 11.92
CA HIS A 177 -14.20 -5.67 11.95
C HIS A 177 -14.52 -6.51 10.71
N GLY A 178 -15.38 -7.52 10.89
CA GLY A 178 -15.84 -8.42 9.82
C GLY A 178 -14.98 -9.68 9.66
N GLY A 179 -15.45 -10.61 8.81
CA GLY A 179 -14.75 -11.89 8.57
C GLY A 179 -13.35 -11.69 7.99
N ALA A 180 -13.21 -10.79 7.01
CA ALA A 180 -11.91 -10.47 6.41
C ALA A 180 -10.89 -9.95 7.45
N ALA A 181 -11.32 -9.21 8.48
CA ALA A 181 -10.44 -8.74 9.54
C ALA A 181 -9.90 -9.90 10.40
N ARG A 182 -10.74 -10.90 10.67
CA ARG A 182 -10.37 -12.09 11.45
C ARG A 182 -9.36 -12.92 10.69
N GLU A 183 -9.63 -13.21 9.42
CA GLU A 183 -8.73 -13.99 8.57
C GLU A 183 -7.40 -13.28 8.36
N LEU A 184 -7.43 -11.97 8.03
CA LEU A 184 -6.22 -11.18 7.84
C LEU A 184 -5.39 -11.15 9.12
N GLY A 185 -5.98 -10.74 10.25
CA GLY A 185 -5.27 -10.60 11.52
C GLY A 185 -4.68 -11.93 11.99
N PHE A 186 -5.44 -13.03 11.88
CA PHE A 186 -4.95 -14.36 12.24
C PHE A 186 -3.71 -14.75 11.43
N HIS A 187 -3.78 -14.61 10.10
CA HIS A 187 -2.68 -15.00 9.22
C HIS A 187 -1.50 -14.03 9.26
N GLU A 188 -1.72 -12.73 9.48
CA GLU A 188 -0.63 -11.76 9.71
C GLU A 188 0.16 -12.14 10.97
N ILE A 189 -0.53 -12.40 12.09
CA ILE A 189 0.09 -12.79 13.35
C ILE A 189 0.79 -14.16 13.21
N ASP A 190 0.16 -15.12 12.55
CA ASP A 190 0.73 -16.45 12.38
C ASP A 190 2.02 -16.41 11.56
N MET A 191 1.96 -15.75 10.39
CA MET A 191 3.06 -15.66 9.43
C MET A 191 4.24 -14.84 9.96
N ILE A 192 4.00 -13.71 10.62
CA ILE A 192 5.08 -12.88 11.17
C ILE A 192 5.69 -13.49 12.44
N GLY A 193 4.92 -14.28 13.19
CA GLY A 193 5.35 -14.83 14.48
C GLY A 193 5.90 -13.75 15.43
N PRO A 194 5.18 -12.65 15.69
CA PRO A 194 5.71 -11.56 16.49
C PRO A 194 5.93 -11.97 17.94
N LYS A 195 6.98 -11.42 18.55
CA LYS A 195 7.23 -11.55 20.00
C LYS A 195 6.26 -10.68 20.79
N TYR A 196 5.95 -9.48 20.28
CA TYR A 196 5.00 -8.55 20.88
C TYR A 196 3.87 -8.23 19.91
N ILE A 197 2.64 -8.29 20.39
CA ILE A 197 1.51 -7.57 19.79
C ILE A 197 1.19 -6.38 20.67
N VAL A 198 1.24 -5.21 20.07
CA VAL A 198 0.84 -3.95 20.69
C VAL A 198 -0.56 -3.60 20.20
N ALA A 199 -1.55 -3.79 21.07
CA ALA A 199 -2.96 -3.58 20.78
C ALA A 199 -3.44 -2.22 21.30
N LEU A 200 -3.64 -1.27 20.40
CA LEU A 200 -4.16 0.07 20.68
C LEU A 200 -5.68 0.09 20.59
N GLN A 201 -6.36 0.21 21.73
CA GLN A 201 -7.82 0.13 21.82
C GLN A 201 -8.41 1.08 22.86
N LYS A 202 -9.69 1.45 22.66
CA LYS A 202 -10.50 2.21 23.62
C LYS A 202 -11.37 1.29 24.48
N GLY A 203 -11.83 0.18 23.91
CA GLY A 203 -12.62 -0.85 24.57
C GLY A 203 -12.07 -2.22 24.23
N SER A 204 -12.88 -3.05 23.58
CA SER A 204 -12.55 -4.42 23.20
C SER A 204 -12.52 -4.64 21.69
N GLU A 205 -12.40 -3.58 20.90
CA GLU A 205 -12.60 -3.61 19.44
C GLU A 205 -11.58 -4.44 18.66
N VAL A 206 -10.48 -4.88 19.27
CA VAL A 206 -9.51 -5.81 18.68
C VAL A 206 -9.39 -7.13 19.41
N GLU A 207 -10.10 -7.33 20.53
CA GLU A 207 -9.94 -8.53 21.37
C GLU A 207 -10.30 -9.81 20.61
N HIS A 208 -11.25 -9.75 19.68
CA HIS A 208 -11.62 -10.90 18.86
C HIS A 208 -10.57 -11.28 17.81
N LEU A 209 -9.57 -10.42 17.57
CA LEU A 209 -8.38 -10.72 16.76
C LEU A 209 -7.26 -11.30 17.62
N LEU A 210 -7.20 -10.91 18.90
CA LEU A 210 -6.17 -11.35 19.84
C LEU A 210 -6.50 -12.70 20.49
N SER A 211 -7.78 -12.96 20.75
CA SER A 211 -8.24 -14.14 21.48
C SER A 211 -7.81 -15.48 20.88
N PRO A 212 -7.71 -15.68 19.54
CA PRO A 212 -7.20 -16.94 18.98
C PRO A 212 -5.74 -17.24 19.34
N HIS A 213 -4.98 -16.22 19.77
CA HIS A 213 -3.56 -16.34 20.07
C HIS A 213 -3.25 -16.31 21.57
N SER A 214 -4.27 -16.35 22.45
CA SER A 214 -4.12 -16.28 23.92
C SER A 214 -3.22 -17.35 24.53
N HIS A 215 -3.06 -18.48 23.86
CA HIS A 215 -2.27 -19.62 24.31
C HIS A 215 -0.96 -19.81 23.52
N ARG A 216 -0.57 -18.85 22.67
CA ARG A 216 0.68 -18.96 21.89
C ARG A 216 1.87 -18.66 22.79
N ALA A 217 2.72 -19.67 23.02
CA ALA A 217 3.94 -19.50 23.80
C ALA A 217 4.88 -18.49 23.13
N GLY A 218 5.47 -17.59 23.93
CA GLY A 218 6.43 -16.59 23.46
C GLY A 218 5.81 -15.32 22.85
N LEU A 219 4.48 -15.25 22.70
CA LEU A 219 3.78 -14.06 22.25
C LEU A 219 3.28 -13.24 23.46
N LEU A 220 3.72 -11.99 23.54
CA LEU A 220 3.31 -11.03 24.58
C LEU A 220 2.33 -10.00 24.01
N MET A 221 1.11 -9.96 24.58
CA MET A 221 0.06 -9.03 24.15
C MET A 221 -0.02 -7.82 25.09
N LEU A 222 0.46 -6.69 24.61
CA LEU A 222 0.45 -5.41 25.31
C LEU A 222 -0.78 -4.60 24.90
N ARG A 223 -1.79 -4.56 25.77
CA ARG A 223 -2.99 -3.74 25.58
C ARG A 223 -2.71 -2.32 26.05
N MET A 224 -2.85 -1.35 25.16
CA MET A 224 -2.50 0.04 25.42
C MET A 224 -3.69 0.96 25.14
N PRO A 225 -3.86 2.03 25.94
CA PRO A 225 -4.84 3.06 25.64
C PRO A 225 -4.45 3.81 24.36
N VAL A 226 -5.47 4.27 23.65
CA VAL A 226 -5.30 5.22 22.56
C VAL A 226 -4.85 6.57 23.11
N ALA A 227 -3.88 7.22 22.46
CA ALA A 227 -3.41 8.55 22.88
C ALA A 227 -4.57 9.57 22.90
N PRO A 228 -4.65 10.48 23.89
CA PRO A 228 -5.77 11.43 24.01
C PRO A 228 -5.98 12.29 22.76
N GLU A 229 -4.90 12.64 22.07
CA GLU A 229 -4.92 13.49 20.88
C GLU A 229 -5.16 12.70 19.57
N ALA A 230 -5.37 11.39 19.64
CA ALA A 230 -5.58 10.56 18.45
C ALA A 230 -6.89 10.94 17.75
N LYS A 231 -6.78 11.52 16.56
CA LYS A 231 -7.91 11.96 15.76
C LYS A 231 -8.32 10.89 14.76
N LEU A 232 -9.60 10.52 14.79
CA LEU A 232 -10.21 9.74 13.72
C LEU A 232 -10.39 10.67 12.51
N LEU A 233 -9.61 10.45 11.45
CA LEU A 233 -9.89 11.10 10.16
C LEU A 233 -11.26 10.66 9.65
N THR A 234 -12.06 11.61 9.16
CA THR A 234 -13.31 11.30 8.47
C THR A 234 -13.03 10.54 7.17
N ARG A 235 -14.06 9.95 6.56
CA ARG A 235 -13.91 9.24 5.28
C ARG A 235 -13.41 10.19 4.19
N GLU A 236 -13.91 11.42 4.17
CA GLU A 236 -13.55 12.48 3.22
C GLU A 236 -12.11 12.92 3.42
N ALA A 237 -11.68 13.12 4.68
CA ALA A 237 -10.31 13.48 4.99
C ALA A 237 -9.31 12.36 4.59
N ARG A 238 -9.72 11.10 4.75
CA ARG A 238 -8.95 9.93 4.28
C ARG A 238 -8.83 9.88 2.75
N LEU A 239 -9.92 10.14 2.04
CA LEU A 239 -9.94 10.22 0.58
C LEU A 239 -9.03 11.36 0.08
N ALA A 240 -9.19 12.57 0.64
CA ALA A 240 -8.38 13.73 0.27
C ALA A 240 -6.88 13.51 0.57
N SER A 241 -6.56 12.85 1.69
CA SER A 241 -5.18 12.48 2.00
C SER A 241 -4.62 11.52 0.95
N ARG A 242 -5.35 10.45 0.58
CA ARG A 242 -4.90 9.52 -0.46
C ARG A 242 -4.76 10.18 -1.81
N GLU A 243 -5.70 11.03 -2.19
CA GLU A 243 -5.63 11.80 -3.43
C GLU A 243 -4.36 12.64 -3.49
N PHE A 244 -4.04 13.36 -2.41
CA PHE A 244 -2.78 14.09 -2.30
C PHE A 244 -1.56 13.17 -2.42
N ARG A 245 -1.55 12.00 -1.77
CA ARG A 245 -0.42 11.07 -1.83
C ARG A 245 -0.22 10.47 -3.22
N PHE A 246 -1.30 10.11 -3.92
CA PHE A 246 -1.21 9.67 -5.32
C PHE A 246 -0.73 10.80 -6.23
N LYS A 247 -1.26 12.01 -6.05
CA LYS A 247 -0.85 13.18 -6.82
C LYS A 247 0.64 13.47 -6.69
N GLU A 248 1.17 13.45 -5.46
CA GLU A 248 2.61 13.65 -5.23
C GLU A 248 3.43 12.49 -5.81
N TYR A 249 2.94 11.25 -5.73
CA TYR A 249 3.64 10.08 -6.30
C TYR A 249 3.74 10.16 -7.83
N PHE A 250 2.64 10.47 -8.52
CA PHE A 250 2.59 10.58 -9.98
C PHE A 250 3.05 11.95 -10.50
N ARG A 251 3.59 12.83 -9.64
CA ARG A 251 4.05 14.15 -10.05
C ARG A 251 5.23 14.03 -11.02
N GLY A 252 5.01 14.47 -12.26
CA GLY A 252 6.02 14.37 -13.31
C GLY A 252 6.14 12.97 -13.94
N ALA A 253 5.13 12.11 -13.73
CA ALA A 253 5.01 10.84 -14.44
C ALA A 253 4.88 11.08 -15.95
N GLY A 254 5.51 10.21 -16.73
CA GLY A 254 5.51 10.23 -18.19
C GLY A 254 4.81 9.01 -18.77
N PHE A 255 4.57 9.03 -20.08
CA PHE A 255 4.11 7.87 -20.82
C PHE A 255 5.26 6.89 -21.05
N GLN A 256 4.96 5.62 -20.85
CA GLN A 256 5.81 4.50 -21.19
C GLN A 256 4.99 3.45 -21.92
N GLU A 257 5.65 2.70 -22.81
CA GLU A 257 5.08 1.56 -23.50
C GLU A 257 5.76 0.29 -23.00
N ILE A 258 4.96 -0.74 -22.72
CA ILE A 258 5.42 -2.04 -22.25
C ILE A 258 4.85 -3.10 -23.18
N GLU A 259 5.70 -3.81 -23.91
CA GLU A 259 5.29 -4.95 -24.72
C GLU A 259 4.89 -6.12 -23.81
N ILE A 260 3.71 -6.70 -24.02
CA ILE A 260 3.25 -7.84 -23.20
C ILE A 260 4.20 -9.03 -23.33
N ALA A 261 4.84 -9.21 -24.49
CA ALA A 261 5.77 -10.30 -24.72
C ALA A 261 7.03 -10.24 -23.82
N ASP A 262 7.39 -9.07 -23.30
CA ASP A 262 8.61 -8.85 -22.51
C ASP A 262 8.40 -9.03 -20.99
N VAL A 263 7.15 -9.16 -20.54
CA VAL A 263 6.81 -9.19 -19.11
C VAL A 263 5.76 -10.25 -18.78
N GLY A 264 5.84 -10.82 -17.58
CA GLY A 264 4.75 -11.64 -17.05
C GLY A 264 3.57 -10.77 -16.60
N ILE A 265 2.36 -11.11 -17.02
CA ILE A 265 1.14 -10.41 -16.61
C ILE A 265 0.43 -11.17 -15.48
N HIS A 266 -0.03 -10.44 -14.46
CA HIS A 266 -0.88 -10.99 -13.40
C HIS A 266 -2.11 -10.11 -13.18
N GLY A 267 -3.24 -10.74 -12.83
CA GLY A 267 -4.50 -10.07 -12.51
C GLY A 267 -5.68 -10.65 -13.28
N HIS A 268 -6.38 -9.83 -14.05
CA HIS A 268 -7.70 -10.13 -14.64
C HIS A 268 -7.70 -11.14 -15.80
N GLY A 269 -6.62 -11.89 -16.03
CA GLY A 269 -6.54 -12.98 -17.02
C GLY A 269 -6.11 -12.58 -18.43
N ILE A 270 -5.72 -11.32 -18.66
CA ILE A 270 -5.08 -10.90 -19.91
C ILE A 270 -3.64 -11.42 -19.97
N GLY A 271 -3.21 -11.91 -21.14
CA GLY A 271 -1.87 -12.43 -21.37
C GLY A 271 -1.62 -13.82 -20.75
N THR A 272 -2.67 -14.56 -20.39
CA THR A 272 -2.55 -15.91 -19.78
C THR A 272 -3.05 -17.04 -20.69
N GLY A 273 -3.56 -16.72 -21.89
CA GLY A 273 -4.00 -17.71 -22.86
C GLY A 273 -3.46 -17.46 -24.27
N GLU A 274 -3.81 -18.36 -25.20
CA GLU A 274 -3.54 -18.18 -26.61
C GLU A 274 -4.58 -17.23 -27.22
N ARG A 275 -4.10 -16.23 -27.98
CA ARG A 275 -4.98 -15.27 -28.65
C ARG A 275 -5.85 -15.97 -29.68
N LEU A 276 -7.15 -15.75 -29.60
CA LEU A 276 -8.11 -16.25 -30.58
C LEU A 276 -8.06 -15.46 -31.89
N ALA A 277 -8.27 -16.16 -33.00
CA ALA A 277 -8.29 -15.57 -34.33
C ALA A 277 -9.55 -14.70 -34.54
N PHE A 278 -9.52 -13.85 -35.57
CA PHE A 278 -10.63 -12.96 -35.92
C PHE A 278 -11.97 -13.69 -36.11
N TYR A 279 -11.95 -14.92 -36.64
CA TYR A 279 -13.17 -15.73 -36.78
C TYR A 279 -13.83 -16.02 -35.43
N ASP A 280 -13.04 -16.48 -34.46
CA ASP A 280 -13.52 -16.85 -33.13
C ASP A 280 -13.97 -15.64 -32.32
N VAL A 281 -13.26 -14.51 -32.42
CA VAL A 281 -13.65 -13.23 -31.82
C VAL A 281 -15.02 -12.76 -32.33
N ASN A 282 -15.26 -12.85 -33.65
CA ASN A 282 -16.57 -12.52 -34.23
C ASN A 282 -17.67 -13.51 -33.83
N LYS A 283 -17.33 -14.81 -33.74
CA LYS A 283 -18.26 -15.84 -33.27
C LYS A 283 -18.69 -15.53 -31.82
N LEU A 284 -17.74 -15.22 -30.95
CA LEU A 284 -17.99 -14.84 -29.57
C LEU A 284 -18.86 -13.58 -29.48
N SER A 285 -18.58 -12.57 -30.31
CA SER A 285 -19.36 -11.33 -30.34
C SER A 285 -20.85 -11.59 -30.65
N LYS A 286 -21.13 -12.54 -31.56
CA LYS A 286 -22.50 -12.97 -31.87
C LYS A 286 -23.15 -13.73 -30.71
N ILE A 287 -22.40 -14.59 -30.03
CA ILE A 287 -22.90 -15.37 -28.89
C ILE A 287 -23.30 -14.43 -27.76
N VAL A 288 -22.40 -13.55 -27.33
CA VAL A 288 -22.63 -12.70 -26.14
C VAL A 288 -23.46 -11.45 -26.45
N GLY A 289 -23.82 -11.22 -27.72
CA GLY A 289 -24.60 -10.05 -28.14
C GLY A 289 -23.89 -8.71 -27.89
N GLY A 290 -22.55 -8.68 -27.96
CA GLY A 290 -21.72 -7.51 -27.69
C GLY A 290 -20.42 -7.53 -28.50
N LEU A 291 -19.70 -6.41 -28.54
CA LEU A 291 -18.46 -6.32 -29.31
C LEU A 291 -17.28 -6.89 -28.51
N VAL A 292 -16.81 -8.07 -28.89
CA VAL A 292 -15.55 -8.64 -28.38
C VAL A 292 -14.41 -8.05 -29.20
N VAL A 293 -13.49 -7.33 -28.55
CA VAL A 293 -12.33 -6.72 -29.22
C VAL A 293 -11.06 -7.55 -29.11
N HIS A 294 -10.99 -8.41 -28.08
CA HIS A 294 -9.88 -9.33 -27.85
C HIS A 294 -10.40 -10.56 -27.10
N ALA A 295 -9.83 -11.73 -27.38
CA ALA A 295 -10.12 -12.93 -26.62
C ALA A 295 -8.90 -13.84 -26.56
N GLU A 296 -8.75 -14.52 -25.42
CA GLU A 296 -7.70 -15.50 -25.18
C GLU A 296 -8.31 -16.79 -24.63
N LEU A 297 -7.76 -17.92 -25.06
CA LEU A 297 -8.17 -19.25 -24.61
C LEU A 297 -7.01 -19.90 -23.85
N SER A 298 -7.26 -20.29 -22.60
CA SER A 298 -6.38 -21.15 -21.80
C SER A 298 -7.01 -22.52 -21.62
N ALA A 299 -6.28 -23.44 -20.97
CA ALA A 299 -6.75 -24.80 -20.72
C ALA A 299 -8.06 -24.88 -19.90
N ASP A 300 -8.36 -23.86 -19.11
CA ASP A 300 -9.49 -23.84 -18.18
C ASP A 300 -10.37 -22.59 -18.29
N ARG A 301 -9.95 -21.55 -19.04
CA ARG A 301 -10.63 -20.26 -19.08
C ARG A 301 -10.67 -19.66 -20.48
N LEU A 302 -11.80 -19.03 -20.79
CA LEU A 302 -11.94 -18.09 -21.91
C LEU A 302 -11.94 -16.66 -21.37
N PHE A 303 -10.94 -15.86 -21.73
CA PHE A 303 -10.91 -14.43 -21.44
C PHE A 303 -11.46 -13.65 -22.62
N MET A 304 -12.32 -12.67 -22.36
CA MET A 304 -12.87 -11.76 -23.36
C MET A 304 -12.75 -10.30 -22.91
N MET A 305 -12.22 -9.47 -23.79
CA MET A 305 -12.29 -8.02 -23.65
C MET A 305 -13.44 -7.47 -24.49
N MET A 306 -14.32 -6.72 -23.83
CA MET A 306 -15.56 -6.22 -24.43
C MET A 306 -15.54 -4.70 -24.58
N GLU A 307 -16.21 -4.21 -25.61
CA GLU A 307 -16.56 -2.81 -25.77
C GLU A 307 -18.08 -2.65 -25.67
N GLY A 308 -18.54 -1.85 -24.70
CA GLY A 308 -19.96 -1.66 -24.41
C GLY A 308 -20.58 -2.76 -23.54
N GLU A 309 -21.90 -2.88 -23.64
CA GLU A 309 -22.68 -3.87 -22.90
C GLU A 309 -22.74 -5.21 -23.62
N TYR A 310 -23.01 -6.27 -22.86
CA TYR A 310 -23.14 -7.64 -23.35
C TYR A 310 -24.20 -8.40 -22.55
N SER A 311 -24.71 -9.50 -23.11
CA SER A 311 -25.66 -10.38 -22.43
C SER A 311 -24.90 -11.35 -21.52
N GLY A 312 -25.02 -11.17 -20.20
CA GLY A 312 -24.40 -12.06 -19.22
C GLY A 312 -24.94 -13.50 -19.26
N ASP A 313 -26.20 -13.67 -19.65
CA ASP A 313 -26.86 -14.99 -19.73
C ASP A 313 -26.22 -15.90 -20.80
N GLU A 314 -25.59 -15.30 -21.82
CA GLU A 314 -24.96 -16.01 -22.93
C GLU A 314 -23.49 -16.40 -22.66
N LEU A 315 -22.93 -16.02 -21.50
CA LEU A 315 -21.59 -16.45 -21.11
C LEU A 315 -21.52 -17.97 -20.94
N PHE A 316 -22.63 -18.62 -20.55
CA PHE A 316 -22.71 -20.08 -20.49
C PHE A 316 -22.57 -20.71 -21.88
N THR A 317 -23.21 -20.12 -22.90
CA THR A 317 -23.09 -20.58 -24.30
C THR A 317 -21.64 -20.47 -24.79
N ALA A 318 -20.95 -19.36 -24.48
CA ALA A 318 -19.53 -19.19 -24.81
C ALA A 318 -18.65 -20.21 -24.08
N LYS A 319 -18.93 -20.47 -22.79
CA LYS A 319 -18.23 -21.46 -21.97
C LYS A 319 -18.29 -22.85 -22.60
N GLU A 320 -19.49 -23.32 -22.96
CA GLU A 320 -19.70 -24.63 -23.57
C GLU A 320 -19.06 -24.71 -24.97
N ALA A 321 -19.21 -23.67 -25.79
CA ALA A 321 -18.68 -23.63 -27.15
C ALA A 321 -17.14 -23.75 -27.23
N TYR A 322 -16.43 -23.32 -26.19
CA TYR A 322 -14.97 -23.42 -26.08
C TYR A 322 -14.53 -24.45 -25.03
N SER A 323 -15.47 -25.19 -24.42
CA SER A 323 -15.21 -26.27 -23.46
C SER A 323 -14.31 -25.87 -22.29
N VAL A 324 -14.51 -24.64 -21.77
CA VAL A 324 -13.74 -24.10 -20.64
C VAL A 324 -14.51 -24.19 -19.33
N ARG A 325 -13.82 -24.12 -18.20
CA ARG A 325 -14.45 -24.12 -16.87
C ARG A 325 -15.00 -22.75 -16.50
N GLU A 326 -14.35 -21.69 -16.95
CA GLU A 326 -14.66 -20.31 -16.59
C GLU A 326 -14.61 -19.39 -17.80
N VAL A 327 -15.45 -18.35 -17.78
CA VAL A 327 -15.39 -17.24 -18.73
C VAL A 327 -15.17 -15.96 -17.94
N THR A 328 -14.11 -15.24 -18.26
CA THR A 328 -13.79 -13.94 -17.63
C THR A 328 -14.00 -12.85 -18.66
N VAL A 329 -14.77 -11.82 -18.27
CA VAL A 329 -15.07 -10.68 -19.13
C VAL A 329 -14.55 -9.40 -18.49
N LEU A 330 -13.85 -8.59 -19.28
CA LEU A 330 -13.34 -7.28 -18.88
C LEU A 330 -13.82 -6.23 -19.87
N LYS A 331 -14.48 -5.17 -19.40
CA LYS A 331 -14.83 -4.05 -20.29
C LYS A 331 -13.59 -3.19 -20.51
N ARG A 332 -13.35 -2.77 -21.76
CA ARG A 332 -12.23 -1.87 -22.10
C ARG A 332 -12.26 -0.57 -21.29
N SER A 333 -13.45 -0.08 -20.95
CA SER A 333 -13.66 1.11 -20.11
C SER A 333 -13.24 0.94 -18.65
N GLU A 334 -13.14 -0.30 -18.15
CA GLU A 334 -12.68 -0.62 -16.79
C GLU A 334 -11.15 -0.63 -16.68
N MET A 335 -10.46 -0.82 -17.81
CA MET A 335 -9.00 -0.80 -17.89
C MET A 335 -8.42 0.62 -17.86
N ASP A 336 -9.15 1.60 -18.39
CA ASP A 336 -8.70 2.99 -18.36
C ASP A 336 -8.59 3.47 -16.90
N HIS A 337 -7.45 4.05 -16.57
CA HIS A 337 -7.03 4.48 -15.25
C HIS A 337 -6.75 3.37 -14.23
N LEU A 338 -6.69 2.10 -14.64
CA LEU A 338 -6.39 1.02 -13.71
C LEU A 338 -4.98 1.15 -13.15
N LEU A 339 -4.85 1.00 -11.83
CA LEU A 339 -3.55 1.05 -11.15
C LEU A 339 -2.80 -0.27 -11.39
N LEU A 340 -1.54 -0.15 -11.78
CA LEU A 340 -0.63 -1.26 -12.06
C LEU A 340 0.55 -1.24 -11.08
N GLY A 341 1.00 -2.42 -10.67
CA GLY A 341 2.31 -2.64 -10.05
C GLY A 341 3.32 -3.03 -11.11
N LEU A 342 4.42 -2.30 -11.20
CA LEU A 342 5.54 -2.59 -12.08
C LEU A 342 6.63 -3.24 -11.25
N ASN A 343 6.83 -4.54 -11.45
CA ASN A 343 7.60 -5.37 -10.53
C ASN A 343 8.86 -5.97 -11.18
N ASP A 344 9.90 -6.16 -10.36
CA ASP A 344 11.16 -6.80 -10.75
C ASP A 344 11.05 -8.33 -10.83
N ASP A 345 12.18 -9.02 -11.07
CA ASP A 345 12.28 -10.49 -11.15
C ASP A 345 11.97 -11.21 -9.83
N GLN A 346 12.09 -10.52 -8.69
CA GLN A 346 11.68 -11.01 -7.37
C GLN A 346 10.20 -10.72 -7.08
N ASN A 347 9.49 -10.14 -8.04
CA ASN A 347 8.12 -9.67 -7.93
C ASN A 347 7.96 -8.69 -6.74
N LEU A 348 8.94 -7.81 -6.54
CA LEU A 348 8.86 -6.60 -5.71
C LEU A 348 8.43 -5.43 -6.57
N CYS A 349 7.58 -4.57 -6.02
CA CYS A 349 7.08 -3.40 -6.71
C CYS A 349 8.18 -2.32 -6.77
N MET A 350 8.64 -2.03 -7.97
CA MET A 350 9.58 -0.94 -8.24
C MET A 350 8.85 0.39 -8.37
N GLY A 351 7.60 0.37 -8.84
CA GLY A 351 6.77 1.56 -8.93
C GLY A 351 5.35 1.26 -9.40
N LEU A 352 4.49 2.27 -9.29
CA LEU A 352 3.11 2.20 -9.78
C LEU A 352 3.01 2.76 -11.19
N GLY A 353 2.06 2.23 -11.95
CA GLY A 353 1.63 2.74 -13.24
C GLY A 353 0.13 2.98 -13.26
N ILE A 354 -0.32 3.88 -14.13
CA ILE A 354 -1.73 4.07 -14.47
C ILE A 354 -1.90 3.62 -15.91
N LEU A 355 -2.71 2.58 -16.14
CA LEU A 355 -3.02 2.11 -17.47
C LEU A 355 -3.86 3.14 -18.21
N ARG A 356 -3.45 3.48 -19.43
CA ARG A 356 -4.19 4.38 -20.34
C ARG A 356 -4.88 3.63 -21.44
N GLU A 357 -4.16 2.66 -21.99
CA GLU A 357 -4.64 1.89 -23.12
C GLU A 357 -3.91 0.56 -23.17
N PHE A 358 -4.63 -0.48 -23.57
CA PHE A 358 -4.04 -1.69 -24.10
C PHE A 358 -4.28 -1.71 -25.62
N ASP A 359 -3.19 -1.63 -26.38
CA ASP A 359 -3.25 -1.78 -27.83
C ASP A 359 -3.30 -3.27 -28.17
N VAL A 360 -4.51 -3.76 -28.46
CA VAL A 360 -4.76 -5.17 -28.79
C VAL A 360 -4.04 -5.59 -30.09
N ARG A 361 -3.79 -4.66 -31.01
CA ARG A 361 -3.13 -4.99 -32.27
C ARG A 361 -1.66 -5.25 -32.02
N ASP A 362 -0.99 -4.30 -31.39
CA ASP A 362 0.46 -4.30 -31.21
C ASP A 362 0.88 -5.01 -29.91
N GLN A 363 -0.08 -5.41 -29.07
CA GLN A 363 0.13 -6.08 -27.78
C GLN A 363 0.97 -5.24 -26.80
N VAL A 364 0.68 -3.93 -26.78
CA VAL A 364 1.40 -2.93 -25.98
C VAL A 364 0.50 -2.33 -24.91
N LEU A 365 1.00 -2.25 -23.68
CA LEU A 365 0.39 -1.49 -22.59
C LEU A 365 0.95 -0.07 -22.58
N ARG A 366 0.08 0.94 -22.73
CA ARG A 366 0.44 2.35 -22.56
C ARG A 366 0.17 2.77 -21.12
N VAL A 367 1.24 3.11 -20.40
CA VAL A 367 1.20 3.33 -18.95
C VAL A 367 1.76 4.71 -18.61
N ILE A 368 1.11 5.40 -17.67
CA ILE A 368 1.67 6.60 -17.04
C ILE A 368 2.38 6.18 -15.75
N THR A 369 3.68 6.43 -15.65
CA THR A 369 4.47 6.07 -14.46
C THR A 369 5.59 7.07 -14.18
N PRO A 370 5.97 7.29 -12.91
CA PRO A 370 7.17 8.05 -12.57
C PRO A 370 8.47 7.29 -12.88
N LEU A 371 8.41 5.98 -13.17
CA LEU A 371 9.59 5.22 -13.58
C LEU A 371 10.09 5.67 -14.95
N ARG A 372 11.37 6.01 -15.02
CA ARG A 372 12.04 6.45 -16.25
C ARG A 372 12.71 5.30 -17.01
N ASP A 373 13.14 4.29 -16.27
CA ASP A 373 13.78 3.09 -16.79
C ASP A 373 12.90 1.89 -16.42
N LEU A 374 12.53 1.11 -17.43
CA LEU A 374 11.70 -0.09 -17.29
C LEU A 374 12.48 -1.38 -17.54
N SER A 375 13.80 -1.30 -17.79
CA SER A 375 14.63 -2.45 -18.16
C SER A 375 14.68 -3.56 -17.09
N ALA A 376 14.43 -3.21 -15.82
CA ALA A 376 14.36 -4.14 -14.70
C ALA A 376 12.96 -4.72 -14.47
N ILE A 377 11.92 -4.22 -15.15
CA ILE A 377 10.56 -4.71 -14.99
C ILE A 377 10.44 -6.09 -15.64
N ARG A 378 9.94 -7.06 -14.88
CA ARG A 378 9.68 -8.42 -15.34
C ARG A 378 8.22 -8.83 -15.18
N HIS A 379 7.48 -8.15 -14.32
CA HIS A 379 6.05 -8.40 -14.15
C HIS A 379 5.24 -7.11 -14.12
N VAL A 380 4.06 -7.15 -14.74
CA VAL A 380 3.03 -6.12 -14.61
C VAL A 380 1.81 -6.74 -13.91
N VAL A 381 1.51 -6.22 -12.73
CA VAL A 381 0.41 -6.70 -11.89
C VAL A 381 -0.75 -5.73 -11.96
N PHE A 382 -1.91 -6.18 -12.43
CA PHE A 382 -3.12 -5.38 -12.52
C PHE A 382 -3.80 -5.35 -11.15
N GLY A 383 -3.96 -4.14 -10.59
CA GLY A 383 -4.77 -3.92 -9.39
C GLY A 383 -6.26 -3.83 -9.73
N SER A 384 -7.09 -3.61 -8.71
CA SER A 384 -8.55 -3.40 -8.89
C SER A 384 -8.95 -1.93 -8.71
N LEU A 385 -8.04 -1.07 -8.23
CA LEU A 385 -8.29 0.36 -8.02
C LEU A 385 -8.01 1.17 -9.30
N ARG A 386 -8.89 2.13 -9.59
CA ARG A 386 -8.68 3.09 -10.68
C ARG A 386 -8.30 4.46 -10.12
N VAL A 387 -7.26 5.07 -10.68
CA VAL A 387 -6.68 6.33 -10.20
C VAL A 387 -6.39 7.28 -11.36
N SER A 388 -6.84 8.53 -11.25
CA SER A 388 -6.52 9.56 -12.24
C SER A 388 -5.06 10.04 -12.10
N PRO A 389 -4.43 10.58 -13.16
CA PRO A 389 -3.12 11.22 -13.03
C PRO A 389 -3.09 12.40 -12.05
N ALA A 390 -4.27 12.98 -11.72
CA ALA A 390 -4.40 14.02 -10.70
C ALA A 390 -4.43 13.47 -9.26
N GLY A 391 -4.45 12.14 -9.09
CA GLY A 391 -4.45 11.42 -7.82
C GLY A 391 -5.83 10.95 -7.35
N THR A 392 -6.91 11.33 -8.04
CA THR A 392 -8.28 11.01 -7.63
C THR A 392 -8.58 9.52 -7.81
N GLU A 393 -9.12 8.86 -6.78
CA GLU A 393 -9.64 7.49 -6.89
C GLU A 393 -10.96 7.51 -7.68
N LEU A 394 -11.00 6.83 -8.82
CA LEU A 394 -12.15 6.80 -9.74
C LEU A 394 -13.11 5.64 -9.47
N GLY A 395 -12.81 4.80 -8.50
CA GLY A 395 -13.59 3.61 -8.15
C GLY A 395 -12.75 2.34 -8.26
N ARG A 396 -13.45 1.21 -8.28
CA ARG A 396 -12.86 -0.12 -8.40
C ARG A 396 -13.52 -0.85 -9.56
N MET A 397 -12.78 -1.79 -10.14
CA MET A 397 -13.35 -2.80 -11.03
C MET A 397 -14.18 -3.81 -10.23
#